data_AF-A0A9X2ICZ4-F1
#
_entry.id   AF-A0A9X2ICZ4-F1
#
_cell.length_a   1.000
_cell.length_b   1.000
_cell.length_c   1.000
_cell.angle_alpha   90.00
_cell.angle_beta   90.00
_cell.angle_gamma   90.00
#
_symmetry.space_group_name_H-M   'P 1'
#
loop_
_entity.id
_entity.type
_entity.pdbx_description
1 polymer ?
#
loop_
_entity_poly.entity_id
_entity_poly.type
_entity_poly.pdbx_seq_one_letter_code
_entity_poly.pdbx_strand_id
1 'polypeptide(L)'
;MSAVTALIRHITQLIHTSIKACNIHGKKKDNNFFAPLVYYCQQKCDEILCRTDYSLLKRIQLCAKEVESLKAGNCMQQSFVAFDALLKEFIATNLSTYDMCIPISICTYSNHAFLLINNIVCDPWNNFVGDLATSQYAGLKLDEYFGIRSDWTCYIDNKIIDVESTKYTYSLFENKKNTPSSEMFFPNSGCASTGYCSDEQPSQFLGS
;
A
#
# COMPACT_ATOMS: atom_id res chain seq x y z
N MET A 1 -3.30 19.89 5.58
CA MET A 1 -3.20 18.45 5.26
C MET A 1 -2.62 17.75 6.47
N SER A 2 -3.29 16.73 7.02
CA SER A 2 -2.81 16.04 8.23
C SER A 2 -1.55 15.20 7.94
N ALA A 3 -0.73 14.92 8.96
CA ALA A 3 0.44 14.04 8.84
C ALA A 3 0.05 12.64 8.34
N VAL A 4 -1.11 12.12 8.77
CA VAL A 4 -1.68 10.85 8.31
C VAL A 4 -1.97 10.89 6.81
N THR A 5 -2.62 11.96 6.32
CA THR A 5 -2.92 12.10 4.88
C THR A 5 -1.64 12.18 4.04
N ALA A 6 -0.58 12.83 4.55
CA ALA A 6 0.70 12.92 3.87
C ALA A 6 1.37 11.54 3.74
N LEU A 7 1.38 10.75 4.83
CA LEU A 7 1.88 9.38 4.85
C LEU A 7 1.11 8.48 3.87
N ILE A 8 -0.22 8.53 3.88
CA ILE A 8 -1.08 7.77 2.96
C ILE A 8 -0.73 8.10 1.52
N ARG A 9 -0.61 9.40 1.18
CA ARG A 9 -0.24 9.84 -0.17
C ARG A 9 1.14 9.33 -0.59
N HIS A 10 2.12 9.38 0.31
CA HIS A 10 3.46 8.88 0.04
C HIS A 10 3.47 7.39 -0.29
N ILE A 11 2.86 6.56 0.56
CA ILE A 11 2.79 5.09 0.35
C ILE A 11 2.01 4.76 -0.92
N THR A 12 0.89 5.45 -1.17
CA THR A 12 0.08 5.26 -2.39
C THR A 12 0.93 5.48 -3.64
N GLN A 13 1.69 6.58 -3.69
CA GLN A 13 2.53 6.92 -4.83
C GLN A 13 3.71 5.93 -5.01
N LEU A 14 4.33 5.51 -3.91
CA LEU A 14 5.38 4.49 -3.95
C LEU A 14 4.88 3.18 -4.54
N ILE A 15 3.70 2.72 -4.10
CA ILE A 15 3.09 1.48 -4.60
C ILE A 15 2.69 1.63 -6.05
N HIS A 16 2.02 2.71 -6.42
CA HIS A 16 1.64 2.99 -7.80
C HIS A 16 2.83 2.94 -8.77
N THR A 17 3.96 3.49 -8.34
CA THR A 17 5.19 3.55 -9.15
C THR A 17 5.91 2.20 -9.17
N SER A 18 5.94 1.49 -8.05
CA SER A 18 6.76 0.27 -7.89
C SER A 18 6.05 -1.01 -8.33
N ILE A 19 4.72 -1.09 -8.21
CA ILE A 19 3.94 -2.25 -8.61
C ILE A 19 3.31 -1.99 -9.97
N LYS A 20 3.79 -2.71 -10.98
CA LYS A 20 3.32 -2.54 -12.34
C LYS A 20 1.90 -3.09 -12.48
N ALA A 21 0.96 -2.20 -12.76
CA ALA A 21 -0.44 -2.51 -12.98
C ALA A 21 -0.65 -3.28 -14.30
N CYS A 22 -1.54 -4.29 -14.27
CA CYS A 22 -2.08 -4.89 -15.47
C CYS A 22 -2.88 -3.85 -16.29
N ASN A 23 -2.48 -3.61 -17.53
CA ASN A 23 -3.19 -2.73 -18.48
C ASN A 23 -3.22 -1.23 -18.12
N ILE A 24 -2.09 -0.54 -18.26
CA ILE A 24 -2.16 0.87 -18.67
C ILE A 24 -2.77 0.90 -20.07
N HIS A 25 -3.93 1.53 -20.23
CA HIS A 25 -4.61 1.64 -21.52
C HIS A 25 -3.64 2.27 -22.54
N GLY A 26 -3.49 1.64 -23.72
CA GLY A 26 -2.56 2.08 -24.76
C GLY A 26 -1.12 1.50 -24.69
N LYS A 27 -0.72 0.80 -23.62
CA LYS A 27 0.63 0.20 -23.49
C LYS A 27 0.69 -1.32 -23.70
N LYS A 28 -0.35 -1.93 -24.26
CA LYS A 28 -0.43 -3.40 -24.44
C LYS A 28 0.74 -3.99 -25.22
N LYS A 29 1.24 -3.30 -26.25
CA LYS A 29 2.37 -3.77 -27.09
C LYS A 29 3.72 -3.74 -26.37
N ASP A 30 3.88 -2.84 -25.40
CA ASP A 30 5.12 -2.69 -24.62
C ASP A 30 5.17 -3.64 -23.40
N ASN A 31 4.06 -4.35 -23.13
CA ASN A 31 3.82 -5.03 -21.85
C ASN A 31 3.55 -6.54 -21.97
N ASN A 32 4.04 -7.22 -23.01
CA ASN A 32 3.77 -8.66 -23.24
C ASN A 32 4.13 -9.58 -22.06
N PHE A 33 5.07 -9.19 -21.19
CA PHE A 33 5.47 -9.95 -20.00
C PHE A 33 4.65 -9.65 -18.73
N PHE A 34 3.85 -8.59 -18.70
CA PHE A 34 3.18 -8.16 -17.46
C PHE A 34 1.89 -8.88 -17.17
N ALA A 35 1.05 -9.15 -18.18
CA ALA A 35 -0.17 -9.92 -17.96
C ALA A 35 0.13 -11.33 -17.41
N PRO A 36 1.12 -12.08 -17.94
CA PRO A 36 1.56 -13.34 -17.33
C PRO A 36 2.11 -13.18 -15.91
N LEU A 37 2.88 -12.13 -15.63
CA LEU A 37 3.46 -11.90 -14.31
C LEU A 37 2.41 -11.57 -13.24
N VAL A 38 1.42 -10.74 -13.59
CA VAL A 38 0.29 -10.46 -12.71
C VAL A 38 -0.55 -11.72 -12.49
N TYR A 39 -0.79 -12.51 -13.53
CA TYR A 39 -1.48 -13.80 -13.39
C TYR A 39 -0.73 -14.76 -12.48
N TYR A 40 0.60 -14.87 -12.63
CA TYR A 40 1.43 -15.65 -11.71
C TYR A 40 1.33 -15.15 -10.26
N CYS A 41 1.38 -13.84 -10.06
CA CYS A 41 1.20 -13.24 -8.74
C CYS A 41 -0.21 -13.52 -8.17
N GLN A 42 -1.26 -13.51 -9.01
CA GLN A 42 -2.62 -13.88 -8.62
C GLN A 42 -2.67 -15.32 -8.14
N GLN A 43 -2.13 -16.27 -8.91
CA GLN A 43 -2.07 -17.67 -8.50
C GLN A 43 -1.34 -17.85 -7.15
N LYS A 44 -0.24 -17.14 -6.93
CA LYS A 44 0.48 -17.17 -5.64
C LYS A 44 -0.36 -16.62 -4.49
N CYS A 45 -1.07 -15.51 -4.72
CA CYS A 45 -1.98 -14.95 -3.73
C CYS A 45 -3.16 -15.90 -3.45
N ASP A 46 -3.73 -16.53 -4.48
CA ASP A 46 -4.82 -17.48 -4.33
C ASP A 46 -4.40 -18.72 -3.50
N GLU A 47 -3.20 -19.25 -3.76
CA GLU A 47 -2.60 -20.32 -2.95
C GLU A 47 -2.50 -19.94 -1.46
N ILE A 48 -2.07 -18.70 -1.18
CA ILE A 48 -1.97 -18.16 0.19
C ILE A 48 -3.37 -17.95 0.79
N LEU A 49 -4.30 -17.39 0.02
CA LEU A 49 -5.66 -17.11 0.49
C LEU A 49 -6.42 -18.40 0.81
N CYS A 50 -6.10 -19.52 0.16
CA CYS A 50 -6.67 -20.83 0.48
C CYS A 50 -6.15 -21.44 1.80
N ARG A 51 -5.12 -20.86 2.45
CA ARG A 51 -4.54 -21.38 3.70
C ARG A 51 -5.41 -21.07 4.91
N THR A 52 -6.39 -21.94 5.17
CA THR A 52 -7.33 -21.79 6.30
C THR A 52 -6.68 -21.95 7.67
N ASP A 53 -5.44 -22.44 7.73
CA ASP A 53 -4.63 -22.50 8.95
C ASP A 53 -4.09 -21.13 9.40
N TYR A 54 -4.20 -20.10 8.55
CA TYR A 54 -3.81 -18.73 8.86
C TYR A 54 -5.02 -17.79 8.95
N SER A 55 -4.95 -16.82 9.87
CA SER A 55 -5.89 -15.70 9.91
C SER A 55 -5.90 -14.94 8.57
N LEU A 56 -7.01 -14.29 8.22
CA LEU A 56 -7.07 -13.52 6.97
C LEU A 56 -6.04 -12.40 6.95
N LEU A 57 -5.83 -11.71 8.07
CA LEU A 57 -4.78 -10.70 8.20
C LEU A 57 -3.40 -11.26 7.85
N LYS A 58 -3.03 -12.42 8.41
CA LYS A 58 -1.75 -13.05 8.08
C LYS A 58 -1.65 -13.43 6.60
N ARG A 59 -2.74 -13.93 6.01
CA ARG A 59 -2.81 -14.23 4.56
C ARG A 59 -2.63 -12.97 3.70
N ILE A 60 -3.27 -11.86 4.06
CA ILE A 60 -3.10 -10.56 3.39
C ILE A 60 -1.63 -10.11 3.44
N GLN A 61 -0.98 -10.20 4.59
CA GLN A 61 0.44 -9.82 4.74
C GLN A 61 1.38 -10.72 3.92
N LEU A 62 1.09 -12.03 3.85
CA LEU A 62 1.83 -12.95 3.00
C LEU A 62 1.63 -12.63 1.51
N CYS A 63 0.40 -12.30 1.09
CA CYS A 63 0.14 -11.84 -0.27
C CYS A 63 0.91 -10.54 -0.57
N ALA A 64 0.90 -9.57 0.34
CA ALA A 64 1.65 -8.33 0.19
C ALA A 64 3.14 -8.60 -0.09
N LYS A 65 3.76 -9.50 0.68
CA LYS A 65 5.15 -9.90 0.47
C LYS A 65 5.42 -10.50 -0.93
N GLU A 66 4.54 -11.35 -1.42
CA GLU A 66 4.66 -11.92 -2.77
C GLU A 66 4.54 -10.85 -3.85
N VAL A 67 3.55 -9.96 -3.72
CA VAL A 67 3.33 -8.84 -4.65
C VAL A 67 4.53 -7.89 -4.66
N GLU A 68 5.11 -7.60 -3.49
CA GLU A 68 6.31 -6.76 -3.38
C GLU A 68 7.56 -7.41 -3.96
N SER A 69 7.70 -8.74 -3.86
CA SER A 69 8.79 -9.50 -4.46
C SER A 69 8.71 -9.46 -5.98
N LEU A 70 7.51 -9.66 -6.53
CA LEU A 70 7.27 -9.73 -7.97
C LEU A 70 7.09 -8.35 -8.63
N LYS A 71 6.81 -7.31 -7.85
CA LYS A 71 6.51 -5.94 -8.31
C LYS A 71 5.40 -5.91 -9.37
N ALA A 72 4.41 -6.79 -9.22
CA ALA A 72 3.29 -6.92 -10.15
C ALA A 72 2.02 -7.32 -9.39
N GLY A 73 0.89 -6.73 -9.77
CA GLY A 73 -0.41 -7.09 -9.20
C GLY A 73 -1.56 -6.22 -9.73
N ASN A 74 -2.78 -6.72 -9.60
CA ASN A 74 -4.04 -6.02 -9.85
C ASN A 74 -4.39 -5.05 -8.69
N CYS A 75 -5.53 -4.37 -8.78
CA CYS A 75 -5.99 -3.42 -7.75
C CYS A 75 -6.13 -4.05 -6.35
N MET A 76 -6.58 -5.30 -6.25
CA MET A 76 -6.69 -6.02 -4.97
C MET A 76 -5.31 -6.27 -4.35
N GLN A 77 -4.36 -6.76 -5.16
CA GLN A 77 -3.00 -7.05 -4.74
C GLN A 77 -2.25 -5.79 -4.31
N GLN A 78 -2.43 -4.68 -5.03
CA GLN A 78 -1.90 -3.39 -4.62
C GLN A 78 -2.55 -2.89 -3.32
N SER A 79 -3.84 -3.17 -3.12
CA SER A 79 -4.52 -2.88 -1.85
C SER A 79 -3.96 -3.72 -0.69
N PHE A 80 -3.59 -4.99 -0.90
CA PHE A 80 -2.90 -5.79 0.12
C PHE A 80 -1.56 -5.20 0.53
N VAL A 81 -0.75 -4.77 -0.45
CA VAL A 81 0.54 -4.13 -0.17
C VAL A 81 0.36 -2.81 0.56
N ALA A 82 -0.56 -1.97 0.12
CA ALA A 82 -0.85 -0.70 0.77
C ALA A 82 -1.36 -0.91 2.20
N PHE A 83 -2.20 -1.92 2.41
CA PHE A 83 -2.77 -2.25 3.71
C PHE A 83 -1.65 -2.62 4.69
N ASP A 84 -0.78 -3.55 4.29
CA ASP A 84 0.32 -4.01 5.14
C ASP A 84 1.35 -2.89 5.42
N ALA A 85 1.73 -2.11 4.40
CA ALA A 85 2.65 -0.98 4.54
C ALA A 85 2.09 0.09 5.49
N LEU A 86 0.83 0.50 5.30
CA LEU A 86 0.18 1.51 6.15
C LEU A 86 0.02 1.02 7.60
N LEU A 87 -0.41 -0.22 7.79
CA LEU A 87 -0.57 -0.79 9.14
C LEU A 87 0.76 -0.79 9.89
N LYS A 88 1.85 -1.24 9.24
CA LYS A 88 3.19 -1.22 9.82
C LYS A 88 3.67 0.19 10.13
N GLU A 89 3.49 1.14 9.21
CA GLU A 89 3.90 2.53 9.41
C GLU A 89 3.10 3.20 10.53
N PHE A 90 1.79 2.96 10.63
CA PHE A 90 0.99 3.49 11.74
C PHE A 90 1.48 2.98 13.10
N ILE A 91 1.85 1.70 13.19
CA ILE A 91 2.43 1.12 14.41
C ILE A 91 3.84 1.67 14.67
N ALA A 92 4.70 1.73 13.66
CA ALA A 92 6.08 2.19 13.78
C ALA A 92 6.15 3.64 14.29
N THR A 93 5.33 4.51 13.71
CA THR A 93 5.24 5.95 14.04
C THR A 93 4.39 6.27 15.28
N ASN A 94 3.85 5.25 15.96
CA ASN A 94 2.92 5.39 17.10
C ASN A 94 1.62 6.15 16.77
N LEU A 95 1.26 6.27 15.48
CA LEU A 95 -0.07 6.74 15.06
C LEU A 95 -1.17 5.73 15.41
N SER A 96 -0.80 4.46 15.52
CA SER A 96 -1.62 3.40 16.12
C SER A 96 -0.85 2.75 17.25
N THR A 97 -1.49 2.64 18.41
CA THR A 97 -0.94 2.04 19.63
C THR A 97 -1.72 0.77 19.96
N TYR A 98 -1.27 0.04 20.99
CA TYR A 98 -1.99 -1.14 21.48
C TYR A 98 -3.45 -0.83 21.83
N ASP A 99 -3.71 0.35 22.41
CA ASP A 99 -5.05 0.75 22.85
C ASP A 99 -5.90 1.39 21.75
N MET A 100 -5.29 1.86 20.66
CA MET A 100 -5.99 2.61 19.63
C MET A 100 -5.40 2.37 18.23
N CYS A 101 -6.23 1.85 17.34
CA CYS A 101 -5.94 1.68 15.92
C CYS A 101 -6.51 2.86 15.10
N ILE A 102 -5.80 3.28 14.06
CA ILE A 102 -6.41 4.03 12.96
C ILE A 102 -7.22 3.04 12.12
N PRO A 103 -8.56 3.16 12.04
CA PRO A 103 -9.36 2.21 11.29
C PRO A 103 -8.95 2.16 9.82
N ILE A 104 -8.75 0.96 9.30
CA ILE A 104 -8.30 0.70 7.93
C ILE A 104 -9.04 -0.50 7.38
N SER A 105 -9.56 -0.38 6.16
CA SER A 105 -10.33 -1.43 5.52
C SER A 105 -10.00 -1.54 4.04
N ILE A 106 -9.97 -2.77 3.52
CA ILE A 106 -9.96 -3.07 2.10
C ILE A 106 -11.41 -3.09 1.65
N CYS A 107 -11.78 -2.12 0.82
CA CYS A 107 -13.10 -2.01 0.24
C CYS A 107 -13.06 -2.42 -1.23
N THR A 108 -14.16 -3.02 -1.68
CA THR A 108 -14.38 -3.39 -3.07
C THR A 108 -15.67 -2.76 -3.58
N TYR A 109 -15.68 -2.45 -4.88
CA TYR A 109 -16.87 -2.03 -5.60
C TYR A 109 -16.74 -2.50 -7.05
N SER A 110 -17.77 -3.16 -7.56
CA SER A 110 -17.77 -3.77 -8.89
C SER A 110 -16.54 -4.68 -9.09
N ASN A 111 -15.52 -4.21 -9.80
CA ASN A 111 -14.28 -4.95 -10.10
C ASN A 111 -13.03 -4.21 -9.61
N HIS A 112 -13.18 -3.26 -8.67
CA HIS A 112 -12.10 -2.45 -8.14
C HIS A 112 -11.94 -2.66 -6.63
N ALA A 113 -10.70 -2.54 -6.16
CA ALA A 113 -10.35 -2.63 -4.75
C ALA A 113 -9.46 -1.45 -4.38
N PHE A 114 -9.69 -0.90 -3.19
CA PHE A 114 -8.94 0.21 -2.62
C PHE A 114 -9.03 0.17 -1.09
N LEU A 115 -8.32 1.06 -0.41
CA LEU A 115 -8.36 1.18 1.04
C LEU A 115 -9.23 2.37 1.47
N LEU A 116 -10.00 2.16 2.55
CA LEU A 116 -10.65 3.21 3.30
C LEU A 116 -9.97 3.31 4.67
N ILE A 117 -9.35 4.46 4.94
CA ILE A 117 -8.67 4.77 6.19
C ILE A 117 -9.48 5.86 6.87
N ASN A 118 -10.29 5.48 7.87
CA ASN A 118 -11.37 6.32 8.39
C ASN A 118 -12.31 6.80 7.25
N ASN A 119 -12.18 8.04 6.79
CA ASN A 119 -12.96 8.61 5.66
C ASN A 119 -12.09 8.94 4.43
N ILE A 120 -10.81 8.57 4.44
CA ILE A 120 -9.86 8.84 3.37
C ILE A 120 -9.75 7.61 2.49
N VAL A 121 -10.04 7.79 1.21
CA VAL A 121 -9.76 6.78 0.18
C VAL A 121 -8.27 6.79 -0.13
N CYS A 122 -7.69 5.60 -0.19
CA CYS A 122 -6.33 5.33 -0.65
C CYS A 122 -6.41 4.28 -1.76
N ASP A 123 -6.13 4.71 -2.98
CA ASP A 123 -6.22 3.88 -4.18
C ASP A 123 -4.87 3.90 -4.92
N PRO A 124 -4.00 2.94 -4.63
CA PRO A 124 -2.68 2.85 -5.26
C PRO A 124 -2.75 2.57 -6.76
N TRP A 125 -3.79 1.86 -7.22
CA TRP A 125 -3.94 1.54 -8.63
C TRP A 125 -4.16 2.79 -9.48
N ASN A 126 -5.03 3.69 -9.03
CA ASN A 126 -5.30 4.98 -9.69
C ASN A 126 -4.43 6.14 -9.20
N ASN A 127 -3.46 5.86 -8.31
CA ASN A 127 -2.62 6.89 -7.65
C ASN A 127 -3.45 7.99 -6.97
N PHE A 128 -4.51 7.62 -6.27
CA PHE A 128 -5.49 8.56 -5.72
C PHE A 128 -5.55 8.51 -4.20
N VAL A 129 -5.54 9.69 -3.58
CA VAL A 129 -5.81 9.89 -2.15
C VAL A 129 -6.70 11.11 -1.95
N GLY A 130 -7.85 10.93 -1.31
CA GLY A 130 -8.81 11.99 -1.04
C GLY A 130 -9.99 11.55 -0.18
N ASP A 131 -10.85 12.49 0.19
CA ASP A 131 -12.01 12.20 1.04
C ASP A 131 -13.08 11.40 0.28
N LEU A 132 -13.65 10.38 0.93
CA LEU A 132 -14.67 9.51 0.35
C LEU A 132 -15.86 10.33 -0.17
N ALA A 133 -16.35 11.29 0.62
CA ALA A 133 -17.53 12.09 0.33
C ALA A 133 -17.42 12.95 -0.94
N THR A 134 -16.20 13.31 -1.36
CA THR A 134 -15.95 14.15 -2.54
C THR A 134 -15.21 13.41 -3.66
N SER A 135 -14.96 12.11 -3.49
CA SER A 135 -14.24 11.29 -4.46
C SER A 135 -15.18 10.69 -5.51
N GLN A 136 -14.61 10.07 -6.54
CA GLN A 136 -15.34 9.23 -7.50
C GLN A 136 -16.06 8.02 -6.87
N TYR A 137 -15.78 7.73 -5.60
CA TYR A 137 -16.40 6.64 -4.84
C TYR A 137 -17.57 7.11 -3.97
N ALA A 138 -17.87 8.42 -3.96
CA ALA A 138 -18.95 8.98 -3.16
C ALA A 138 -20.31 8.37 -3.55
N GLY A 139 -21.08 7.94 -2.55
CA GLY A 139 -22.43 7.37 -2.75
C GLY A 139 -22.47 5.97 -3.36
N LEU A 140 -21.31 5.37 -3.70
CA LEU A 140 -21.27 3.98 -4.17
C LEU A 140 -21.53 3.02 -3.00
N LYS A 141 -22.16 1.89 -3.32
CA LYS A 141 -22.26 0.77 -2.39
C LYS A 141 -20.89 0.07 -2.34
N LEU A 142 -20.21 0.19 -1.21
CA LEU A 142 -18.92 -0.44 -0.96
C LEU A 142 -19.10 -1.72 -0.14
N ASP A 143 -18.38 -2.76 -0.52
CA ASP A 143 -18.28 -4.00 0.25
C ASP A 143 -16.89 -4.10 0.88
N GLU A 144 -16.83 -4.17 2.19
CA GLU A 144 -15.61 -4.39 2.96
C GLU A 144 -15.20 -5.87 2.88
N TYR A 145 -14.07 -6.12 2.21
CA TYR A 145 -13.44 -7.43 2.16
C TYR A 145 -12.79 -7.78 3.50
N PHE A 146 -12.04 -6.83 4.07
CA PHE A 146 -11.39 -6.98 5.36
C PHE A 146 -11.23 -5.60 6.02
N GLY A 147 -11.50 -5.47 7.31
CA GLY A 147 -11.36 -4.22 8.04
C GLY A 147 -10.85 -4.39 9.46
N ILE A 148 -10.06 -3.42 9.93
CA ILE A 148 -9.65 -3.29 11.33
C ILE A 148 -10.31 -2.04 11.90
N ARG A 149 -11.01 -2.19 13.03
CA ARG A 149 -11.65 -1.09 13.76
C ARG A 149 -10.69 -0.44 14.76
N SER A 150 -11.12 0.66 15.36
CA SER A 150 -10.29 1.47 16.27
C SER A 150 -9.83 0.72 17.53
N ASP A 151 -10.52 -0.35 17.90
CA ASP A 151 -10.22 -1.23 19.03
C ASP A 151 -9.45 -2.51 18.61
N TRP A 152 -8.90 -2.54 17.40
CA TRP A 152 -8.22 -3.70 16.78
C TRP A 152 -9.12 -4.87 16.38
N THR A 153 -10.43 -4.78 16.59
CA THR A 153 -11.36 -5.83 16.14
C THR A 153 -11.35 -5.92 14.61
N CYS A 154 -11.12 -7.14 14.10
CA CYS A 154 -11.06 -7.42 12.67
C CYS A 154 -12.41 -7.94 12.15
N TYR A 155 -12.80 -7.50 10.95
CA TYR A 155 -14.04 -7.88 10.27
C TYR A 155 -13.77 -8.38 8.84
N ILE A 156 -14.60 -9.31 8.38
CA ILE A 156 -14.69 -9.78 6.99
C ILE A 156 -16.12 -9.61 6.46
N ASP A 157 -16.25 -9.41 5.16
CA ASP A 157 -17.52 -9.30 4.43
C ASP A 157 -18.53 -8.36 5.12
N ASN A 158 -18.06 -7.13 5.40
CA ASN A 158 -18.77 -6.05 6.11
C ASN A 158 -19.12 -6.27 7.58
N LYS A 159 -19.24 -7.51 8.09
CA LYS A 159 -19.92 -7.76 9.39
C LYS A 159 -19.45 -8.95 10.20
N ILE A 160 -18.69 -9.88 9.64
CA ILE A 160 -18.30 -11.10 10.35
C ILE A 160 -17.03 -10.81 11.13
N ILE A 161 -17.05 -10.98 12.45
CA ILE A 161 -15.85 -10.81 13.28
C ILE A 161 -14.86 -11.95 12.96
N ASP A 162 -13.64 -11.59 12.54
CA ASP A 162 -12.54 -12.53 12.39
C ASP A 162 -11.70 -12.56 13.67
N VAL A 163 -12.06 -13.50 14.54
CA VAL A 163 -11.42 -13.72 15.85
C VAL A 163 -9.92 -14.04 15.71
N GLU A 164 -9.53 -14.80 14.69
CA GLU A 164 -8.14 -15.21 14.50
C GLU A 164 -7.29 -14.04 13.98
N SER A 165 -7.84 -13.20 13.10
CA SER A 165 -7.16 -11.95 12.72
C SER A 165 -7.05 -11.00 13.91
N THR A 166 -8.11 -10.88 14.71
CA THR A 166 -8.12 -10.03 15.91
C THR A 166 -7.02 -10.46 16.89
N LYS A 167 -6.93 -11.76 17.22
CA LYS A 167 -5.82 -12.28 18.05
C LYS A 167 -4.45 -12.03 17.43
N TYR A 168 -4.35 -12.18 16.11
CA TYR A 168 -3.09 -12.00 15.40
C TYR A 168 -2.59 -10.55 15.43
N THR A 169 -3.47 -9.55 15.55
CA THR A 169 -3.05 -8.13 15.68
C THR A 169 -2.12 -7.89 16.87
N TYR A 170 -2.30 -8.60 17.98
CA TYR A 170 -1.45 -8.47 19.17
C TYR A 170 0.02 -8.82 18.87
N SER A 171 0.25 -9.81 17.99
CA SER A 171 1.61 -10.21 17.58
C SER A 171 2.35 -9.12 16.80
N LEU A 172 1.62 -8.17 16.17
CA LEU A 172 2.22 -7.05 15.44
C LEU A 172 2.95 -6.08 16.38
N PHE A 173 2.53 -6.01 17.64
CA PHE A 173 3.14 -5.15 18.67
C PHE A 173 4.30 -5.83 19.40
N GLU A 174 4.26 -7.15 19.55
CA GLU A 174 5.32 -7.92 20.21
C GLU A 174 6.64 -7.85 19.43
N ASN A 175 6.57 -7.79 18.10
CA ASN A 175 7.74 -7.63 17.22
C ASN A 175 8.44 -6.25 17.35
N LYS A 176 7.79 -5.24 17.93
CA LYS A 176 8.40 -3.93 18.19
C LYS A 176 9.41 -3.97 19.35
N LYS A 177 9.29 -4.93 20.28
CA LYS A 177 10.24 -5.10 21.39
C LYS A 177 11.59 -5.68 20.95
N ASN A 178 11.66 -6.31 19.77
CA ASN A 178 12.84 -7.05 19.30
C ASN A 178 13.49 -6.48 18.03
N THR A 179 13.00 -5.36 17.49
CA THR A 179 13.57 -4.74 16.30
C THR A 179 14.30 -3.45 16.71
N PRO A 180 15.64 -3.36 16.59
CA PRO A 180 16.34 -2.09 16.76
C PRO A 180 15.75 -1.09 15.76
N SER A 181 15.48 0.13 16.22
CA SER A 181 15.09 1.24 15.39
C SER A 181 16.18 1.52 14.36
N SER A 182 16.10 0.89 13.19
CA SER A 182 16.88 1.29 12.02
C SER A 182 16.46 2.70 11.66
N GLU A 183 17.43 3.59 11.69
CA GLU A 183 17.31 5.00 11.34
C GLU A 183 16.49 5.16 10.05
N MET A 184 15.31 5.78 10.17
CA MET A 184 14.65 6.36 9.02
C MET A 184 15.55 7.49 8.51
N PHE A 185 16.24 7.23 7.40
CA PHE A 185 16.88 8.25 6.58
C PHE A 185 15.78 9.23 6.14
N PHE A 186 15.63 10.32 6.88
CA PHE A 186 15.09 11.55 6.33
C PHE A 186 16.22 12.21 5.53
N PRO A 187 16.14 12.32 4.19
CA PRO A 187 17.04 13.23 3.51
C PRO A 187 16.67 14.64 3.95
N ASN A 188 17.45 15.18 4.89
CA ASN A 188 17.46 16.59 5.20
C ASN A 188 17.67 17.34 3.88
N SER A 189 16.66 18.12 3.48
CA SER A 189 16.81 19.20 2.52
C SER A 189 17.69 20.29 3.14
N GLY A 190 18.99 20.01 3.18
CA GLY A 190 20.03 20.98 3.51
C GLY A 190 20.32 21.82 2.27
N CYS A 191 19.70 22.99 2.22
CA CYS A 191 20.11 24.09 1.37
C CYS A 191 21.56 24.45 1.74
N ALA A 192 22.52 24.03 0.92
CA ALA A 192 23.89 24.52 0.96
C ALA A 192 24.08 25.51 -0.18
N SER A 193 23.97 26.79 0.16
CA SER A 193 24.47 27.92 -0.60
C SER A 193 26.00 27.93 -0.55
N THR A 194 26.65 27.77 -1.70
CA THR A 194 27.94 28.36 -2.15
C THR A 194 28.14 27.82 -3.56
N GLY A 195 28.05 28.58 -4.65
CA GLY A 195 28.98 29.66 -4.98
C GLY A 195 30.19 29.06 -5.70
N TYR A 196 30.36 29.41 -6.99
CA TYR A 196 31.45 29.11 -7.93
C TYR A 196 31.33 27.86 -8.82
N CYS A 197 30.86 28.08 -10.06
CA CYS A 197 31.45 27.46 -11.26
C CYS A 197 31.70 28.57 -12.28
N SER A 198 32.95 28.98 -12.40
CA SER A 198 33.47 29.78 -13.51
C SER A 198 33.89 28.85 -14.65
N ASP A 199 33.45 29.23 -15.85
CA ASP A 199 34.06 29.09 -17.17
C ASP A 199 35.17 28.06 -17.38
N GLU A 200 34.97 27.14 -18.33
CA GLU A 200 35.79 27.05 -19.56
C GLU A 200 35.20 26.02 -20.53
N GLN A 201 34.86 26.46 -21.75
CA GLN A 201 34.75 25.58 -22.93
C GLN A 201 36.14 25.14 -23.37
N PRO A 202 36.27 24.05 -24.15
CA PRO A 202 36.49 24.30 -25.58
C PRO A 202 35.81 23.33 -26.57
N SER A 203 35.22 23.94 -27.60
CA SER A 203 35.23 23.64 -29.03
C SER A 203 35.25 22.20 -29.59
N GLN A 204 34.22 21.95 -30.42
CA GLN A 204 34.24 21.40 -31.79
C GLN A 204 34.82 20.00 -32.05
N PHE A 205 33.99 19.13 -32.62
CA PHE A 205 34.24 18.58 -33.97
C PHE A 205 32.92 18.14 -34.63
N LEU A 206 32.63 18.74 -35.79
CA LEU A 206 31.55 18.40 -36.72
C LEU A 206 31.99 17.22 -37.61
N GLY A 207 31.01 16.46 -38.08
CA GLY A 207 31.20 15.36 -39.01
C GLY A 207 31.58 15.78 -40.43
N SER A 208 32.15 14.82 -41.13
CA SER A 208 32.02 14.54 -42.57
C SER A 208 32.19 13.03 -42.73
#